data_AF-A0A9W8DKR6-F1
#
_entry.id   AF-A0A9W8DKR6-F1
#
_cell.length_a   1.000
_cell.length_b   1.000
_cell.length_c   1.000
_cell.angle_alpha   90.00
_cell.angle_beta   90.00
_cell.angle_gamma   90.00
#
_symmetry.space_group_name_H-M   'P 1'
#
loop_
_entity.id
_entity.type
_entity.pdbx_description
1 polymer ?
#
loop_
_entity_poly.entity_id
_entity_poly.type
_entity_poly.pdbx_seq_one_letter_code
_entity_poly.pdbx_strand_id
1 'polypeptide(L)'
;MLRNRIRNQMKFIRADDRMIKSEGVDSLTIPELQSACSARGMRALGVSPARLRSELKQWLDLHLNHKVPMTILILMRAFAISNSDSATLSPDVLQATLSSLPDNLLSEAELKVSEAQGKATNKQKLAVLEQQEDLIEDEHEQEQRDEENRQKSDDKAKRPSATTESKDDKDKPKQA
;
A
#
# COMPACT_ATOMS: atom_id res chain seq x y z
N MET A 1 -12.25 1.02 -4.46
CA MET A 1 -12.01 2.07 -5.49
C MET A 1 -10.54 2.52 -5.60
N LEU A 2 -9.80 2.66 -4.48
CA LEU A 2 -8.41 3.16 -4.48
C LEU A 2 -7.44 2.30 -5.32
N ARG A 3 -7.46 0.98 -5.16
CA ARG A 3 -6.63 0.03 -5.92
C ARG A 3 -6.68 0.25 -7.43
N ASN A 4 -7.88 0.45 -7.97
CA ASN A 4 -8.06 0.66 -9.41
C ASN A 4 -7.55 2.03 -9.86
N ARG A 5 -7.68 3.07 -9.03
CA ARG A 5 -7.09 4.39 -9.29
C ARG A 5 -5.56 4.30 -9.38
N ILE A 6 -4.91 3.64 -8.42
CA ILE A 6 -3.45 3.45 -8.42
C ILE A 6 -3.01 2.68 -9.66
N ARG A 7 -3.71 1.58 -10.03
CA ARG A 7 -3.39 0.82 -11.25
C ARG A 7 -3.52 1.66 -12.52
N ASN A 8 -4.54 2.49 -12.61
CA ASN A 8 -4.72 3.38 -13.76
C ASN A 8 -3.59 4.42 -13.81
N GLN A 9 -3.22 5.00 -12.66
CA GLN A 9 -2.10 5.93 -12.57
C GLN A 9 -0.77 5.26 -12.98
N MET A 10 -0.51 4.04 -12.55
CA MET A 10 0.69 3.29 -12.94
C MET A 10 0.73 2.99 -14.45
N LYS A 11 -0.42 2.73 -15.08
CA LYS A 11 -0.50 2.56 -16.54
C LYS A 11 -0.16 3.87 -17.26
N PHE A 12 -0.68 4.99 -16.77
CA PHE A 12 -0.37 6.32 -17.30
C PHE A 12 1.12 6.63 -17.20
N ILE A 13 1.71 6.50 -16.00
CA ILE A 13 3.16 6.75 -15.78
C ILE A 13 4.01 5.83 -16.66
N ARG A 14 3.61 4.57 -16.87
CA ARG A 14 4.34 3.65 -17.73
C ARG A 14 4.33 4.07 -19.21
N ALA A 15 3.22 4.60 -19.70
CA ALA A 15 3.14 5.13 -21.06
C ALA A 15 4.03 6.39 -21.19
N ASP A 16 3.93 7.29 -20.20
CA ASP A 16 4.72 8.52 -20.11
C ASP A 16 6.23 8.22 -20.04
N ASP A 17 6.66 7.24 -19.23
CA ASP A 17 8.06 6.81 -19.15
C ASP A 17 8.63 6.38 -20.52
N ARG A 18 7.83 5.67 -21.33
CA ARG A 18 8.26 5.26 -22.67
C ARG A 18 8.37 6.44 -23.63
N MET A 19 7.42 7.37 -23.56
CA MET A 19 7.41 8.60 -24.37
C MET A 19 8.62 9.48 -24.03
N ILE A 20 8.83 9.76 -22.74
CA ILE A 20 9.99 10.53 -22.27
C ILE A 20 11.31 9.85 -22.64
N LYS A 21 11.39 8.51 -22.56
CA LYS A 21 12.59 7.79 -23.00
C LYS A 21 12.86 7.94 -24.51
N SER A 22 11.81 8.00 -25.34
CA SER A 22 11.96 8.16 -26.79
C SER A 22 12.36 9.58 -27.21
N GLU A 23 11.86 10.60 -26.51
CA GLU A 23 12.16 12.01 -26.81
C GLU A 23 13.44 12.51 -26.11
N GLY A 24 13.77 11.89 -24.97
CA GLY A 24 14.90 12.24 -24.12
C GLY A 24 14.51 13.19 -22.98
N VAL A 25 15.09 13.00 -21.80
CA VAL A 25 14.78 13.83 -20.62
C VAL A 25 15.14 15.31 -20.80
N ASP A 26 16.10 15.59 -21.69
CA ASP A 26 16.59 16.94 -21.92
C ASP A 26 15.65 17.77 -22.83
N SER A 27 14.69 17.14 -23.52
CA SER A 27 13.68 17.83 -24.34
C SER A 27 12.57 18.47 -23.50
N LEU A 28 12.37 18.04 -22.25
CA LEU A 28 11.29 18.52 -21.40
C LEU A 28 11.52 19.97 -20.96
N THR A 29 10.44 20.75 -21.02
CA THR A 29 10.37 22.06 -20.37
C THR A 29 10.38 21.93 -18.85
N ILE A 30 10.72 23.00 -18.14
CA ILE A 30 10.73 23.01 -16.66
C ILE A 30 9.38 22.56 -16.04
N PRO A 31 8.21 23.08 -16.48
CA PRO A 31 6.94 22.64 -15.91
C PRO A 31 6.63 21.17 -16.22
N GLU A 32 6.96 20.67 -17.42
CA GLU A 32 6.79 19.25 -17.76
C GLU A 32 7.69 18.37 -16.90
N LEU A 33 8.96 18.76 -16.71
CA LEU A 33 9.89 18.05 -15.85
C LEU A 33 9.39 17.99 -14.40
N GLN A 34 8.87 19.10 -13.88
CA GLN A 34 8.29 19.14 -12.52
C GLN A 34 7.06 18.25 -12.41
N SER A 35 6.16 18.31 -13.39
CA SER A 35 4.96 17.46 -13.45
C SER A 35 5.32 15.97 -13.52
N ALA A 36 6.24 15.62 -14.42
CA ALA A 36 6.74 14.26 -14.61
C ALA A 36 7.37 13.73 -13.31
N CYS A 37 8.21 14.54 -12.65
CA CYS A 37 8.81 14.19 -11.37
C CYS A 37 7.77 14.01 -10.26
N SER A 38 6.82 14.94 -10.14
CA SER A 38 5.76 14.87 -9.13
C SER A 38 4.85 13.64 -9.31
N ALA A 39 4.48 13.31 -10.56
CA ALA A 39 3.67 12.13 -10.88
C ALA A 39 4.35 10.81 -10.45
N ARG A 40 5.69 10.79 -10.38
CA ARG A 40 6.51 9.65 -9.96
C ARG A 40 6.85 9.66 -8.46
N GLY A 41 6.26 10.57 -7.69
CA GLY A 41 6.50 10.69 -6.25
C GLY A 41 7.81 11.39 -5.89
N MET A 42 8.44 12.10 -6.84
CA MET A 42 9.64 12.87 -6.59
C MET A 42 9.30 14.27 -6.06
N ARG A 43 10.22 14.84 -5.27
CA ARG A 43 10.08 16.22 -4.77
C ARG A 43 10.42 17.18 -5.90
N ALA A 44 9.40 17.78 -6.50
CA ALA A 44 9.54 18.65 -7.67
C ALA A 44 9.80 20.13 -7.32
N LEU A 45 9.33 20.59 -6.16
CA LEU A 45 9.46 21.99 -5.71
C LEU A 45 10.75 22.20 -4.91
N GLY A 46 11.39 23.35 -5.10
CA GLY A 46 12.63 23.71 -4.38
C GLY A 46 13.86 22.91 -4.82
N VAL A 47 13.77 22.17 -5.93
CA VAL A 47 14.87 21.35 -6.48
C VAL A 47 15.33 21.95 -7.81
N SER A 48 16.65 21.98 -8.04
CA SER A 48 17.20 22.50 -9.29
C SER A 48 16.76 21.64 -10.50
N PRO A 49 16.52 22.25 -11.68
CA PRO A 49 16.15 21.49 -12.88
C PRO A 49 17.17 20.42 -13.25
N ALA A 50 18.47 20.67 -13.04
CA ALA A 50 19.52 19.70 -13.29
C ALA A 50 19.36 18.44 -12.41
N ARG A 51 19.04 18.62 -11.13
CA ARG A 51 18.78 17.50 -10.21
C ARG A 51 17.51 16.75 -10.59
N LEU A 52 16.44 17.45 -10.95
CA LEU A 52 15.20 16.79 -11.42
C LEU A 52 15.45 15.93 -12.67
N ARG A 53 16.25 16.41 -13.63
CA ARG A 53 16.64 15.61 -14.80
C ARG A 53 17.45 14.38 -14.39
N SER A 54 18.38 14.51 -13.45
CA SER A 54 19.16 13.38 -12.95
C SER A 54 18.27 12.33 -12.25
N GLU A 55 17.35 12.76 -11.39
CA GLU A 55 16.43 11.86 -10.69
C GLU A 55 15.45 11.19 -11.68
N LEU A 56 14.96 11.92 -12.69
CA LEU A 56 14.10 11.34 -13.73
C LEU A 56 14.87 10.36 -14.64
N LYS A 57 16.12 10.65 -15.00
CA LYS A 57 16.98 9.71 -15.73
C LYS A 57 17.18 8.43 -14.93
N GLN A 58 17.47 8.54 -13.63
CA GLN A 58 17.61 7.38 -12.74
C GLN A 58 16.32 6.57 -12.64
N TRP A 59 15.16 7.22 -12.51
CA TRP A 59 13.86 6.56 -12.49
C TRP A 59 13.63 5.73 -13.77
N LEU A 60 13.86 6.35 -14.93
CA LEU A 60 13.65 5.72 -16.23
C LEU A 60 14.59 4.53 -16.44
N ASP A 61 15.84 4.65 -15.99
CA ASP A 61 16.82 3.57 -16.05
C ASP A 61 16.37 2.36 -15.22
N LEU A 62 15.98 2.58 -13.97
CA LEU A 62 15.49 1.52 -13.09
C LEU A 62 14.21 0.85 -13.64
N HIS A 63 13.25 1.66 -14.08
CA HIS A 63 11.98 1.12 -14.56
C HIS A 63 12.11 0.42 -15.93
N LEU A 64 12.80 1.03 -16.90
CA LEU A 64 12.78 0.57 -18.29
C LEU A 64 13.95 -0.36 -18.64
N ASN A 65 15.14 -0.14 -18.07
CA ASN A 65 16.32 -0.95 -18.34
C ASN A 65 16.44 -2.09 -17.32
N HIS A 66 16.35 -1.79 -16.03
CA HIS A 66 16.44 -2.81 -14.96
C HIS A 66 15.12 -3.52 -14.65
N LYS A 67 14.01 -3.13 -15.30
CA LYS A 67 12.68 -3.75 -15.16
C LYS A 67 12.18 -3.79 -13.72
N VAL A 68 12.62 -2.85 -12.88
CA VAL A 68 12.15 -2.78 -11.49
C VAL A 68 10.66 -2.43 -11.49
N PRO A 69 9.80 -3.19 -10.77
CA PRO A 69 8.39 -2.89 -10.67
C PRO A 69 8.13 -1.48 -10.11
N MET A 70 7.23 -0.73 -10.75
CA MET A 70 6.89 0.64 -10.36
C MET A 70 6.36 0.76 -8.93
N THR A 71 5.65 -0.27 -8.44
CA THR A 71 5.17 -0.31 -7.05
C THR A 71 6.32 -0.26 -6.05
N ILE A 72 7.39 -1.02 -6.31
CA ILE A 72 8.60 -1.02 -5.46
C ILE A 72 9.32 0.32 -5.57
N LEU A 73 9.46 0.88 -6.78
CA LEU A 73 10.09 2.19 -6.97
C LEU A 73 9.39 3.31 -6.17
N ILE A 74 8.06 3.31 -6.17
CA ILE A 74 7.27 4.27 -5.39
C ILE A 74 7.48 4.04 -3.89
N LEU A 75 7.46 2.78 -3.44
CA LEU A 75 7.67 2.44 -2.03
C LEU A 75 9.05 2.90 -1.53
N MET A 76 10.10 2.61 -2.29
CA MET A 76 11.45 3.06 -1.94
C MET A 76 11.55 4.58 -1.85
N ARG A 77 10.90 5.30 -2.77
CA ARG A 77 10.87 6.77 -2.74
C ARG A 77 10.16 7.27 -1.48
N ALA A 78 9.09 6.61 -1.06
CA ALA A 78 8.42 6.92 0.20
C ALA A 78 9.35 6.71 1.40
N PHE A 79 10.10 5.60 1.44
CA PHE A 79 11.10 5.34 2.47
C PHE A 79 12.24 6.36 2.48
N ALA A 80 12.75 6.75 1.31
CA ALA A 80 13.80 7.77 1.18
C ALA A 80 13.34 9.13 1.73
N ILE A 81 12.07 9.50 1.55
CA ILE A 81 11.52 10.74 2.10
C ILE A 81 11.47 10.69 3.64
N SER A 82 11.08 9.55 4.22
CA SER A 82 10.98 9.36 5.66
C SER A 82 12.32 9.38 6.38
N ASN A 83 13.38 8.85 5.74
CA ASN A 83 14.70 8.71 6.36
C ASN A 83 15.59 9.97 6.25
N SER A 84 15.07 11.09 5.73
CA SER A 84 15.74 12.40 5.59
C SER A 84 16.99 12.42 4.69
N ASP A 85 17.56 11.26 4.37
CA ASP A 85 18.68 11.11 3.46
C ASP A 85 18.27 11.46 2.03
N SER A 86 19.26 11.96 1.30
CA SER A 86 19.13 12.42 -0.09
C SER A 86 18.12 11.58 -0.88
N ALA A 87 17.15 12.24 -1.52
CA ALA A 87 16.07 11.65 -2.32
C ALA A 87 16.54 10.87 -3.58
N THR A 88 17.80 10.49 -3.61
CA THR A 88 18.45 9.61 -4.57
C THR A 88 18.08 8.17 -4.28
N LEU A 89 17.67 7.43 -5.32
CA LEU A 89 17.39 6.00 -5.22
C LEU A 89 18.74 5.26 -5.14
N SER A 90 19.31 5.13 -3.95
CA SER A 90 20.54 4.35 -3.75
C SER A 90 20.21 2.85 -3.57
N PRO A 91 21.17 1.94 -3.85
CA PRO A 91 21.05 0.52 -3.53
C PRO A 91 20.77 0.26 -2.05
N ASP A 92 21.25 1.14 -1.16
CA ASP A 92 21.01 1.00 0.28
C ASP A 92 19.53 1.25 0.62
N VAL A 93 18.89 2.22 -0.05
CA VAL A 93 17.45 2.47 0.11
C VAL A 93 16.64 1.28 -0.44
N LEU A 94 17.09 0.67 -1.54
CA LEU A 94 16.50 -0.58 -2.05
C LEU A 94 16.54 -1.67 -0.97
N GLN A 95 17.73 -1.91 -0.42
CA GLN A 95 17.95 -2.94 0.58
C GLN A 95 17.13 -2.68 1.84
N ALA A 96 17.15 -1.46 2.38
CA ALA A 96 16.38 -1.08 3.55
C ALA A 96 14.87 -1.25 3.33
N THR A 97 14.37 -0.87 2.15
CA THR A 97 12.95 -1.03 1.80
C THR A 97 12.57 -2.51 1.75
N LEU A 98 13.40 -3.34 1.11
CA LEU A 98 13.16 -4.78 1.02
C LEU A 98 13.27 -5.48 2.38
N SER A 99 14.24 -5.11 3.21
CA SER A 99 14.40 -5.62 4.58
C SER A 99 13.27 -5.21 5.53
N SER A 100 12.53 -4.13 5.20
CA SER A 100 11.37 -3.69 5.98
C SER A 100 10.07 -4.44 5.62
N LEU A 101 10.07 -5.19 4.51
CA LEU A 101 8.90 -5.97 4.12
C LEU A 101 8.77 -7.18 5.05
N PRO A 102 7.55 -7.53 5.48
CA PRO A 102 7.35 -8.70 6.32
C PRO A 102 7.71 -9.99 5.58
N ASP A 103 8.26 -10.96 6.33
CA ASP A 103 8.88 -12.18 5.79
C ASP A 103 7.90 -13.04 4.98
N ASN A 104 6.60 -12.97 5.27
CA ASN A 104 5.56 -13.66 4.51
C ASN A 104 5.54 -13.26 3.03
N LEU A 105 5.75 -11.98 2.72
CA LEU A 105 5.80 -11.48 1.34
C LEU A 105 7.12 -11.84 0.65
N LEU A 106 8.20 -11.95 1.43
CA LEU A 106 9.51 -12.33 0.91
C LEU A 106 9.51 -13.80 0.48
N SER A 107 9.00 -14.69 1.33
CA SER A 107 8.87 -16.12 1.04
C SER A 107 8.05 -16.39 -0.23
N GLU A 108 6.94 -15.69 -0.42
CA GLU A 108 6.12 -15.82 -1.63
C GLU A 108 6.86 -15.35 -2.89
N ALA A 109 7.56 -14.21 -2.80
CA ALA A 109 8.35 -13.67 -3.91
C ALA A 109 9.51 -14.59 -4.29
N GLU A 110 10.24 -15.12 -3.30
CA GLU A 110 11.32 -16.08 -3.51
C GLU A 110 10.84 -17.37 -4.17
N LEU A 111 9.67 -17.87 -3.75
CA LEU A 111 9.08 -19.05 -4.37
C LEU A 111 8.76 -18.80 -5.84
N LYS A 112 8.11 -17.68 -6.18
CA LYS A 112 7.78 -17.32 -7.58
C LYS A 112 9.02 -17.18 -8.45
N VAL A 113 10.10 -16.59 -7.93
CA VAL A 113 11.38 -16.49 -8.65
C VAL A 113 11.97 -17.89 -8.87
N SER A 114 11.97 -18.73 -7.83
CA SER A 114 12.48 -20.10 -7.91
C SER A 114 11.66 -20.97 -8.87
N GLU A 115 10.35 -20.76 -8.95
CA GLU A 115 9.47 -21.43 -9.91
C GLU A 115 9.76 -20.99 -11.34
N ALA A 116 9.92 -19.68 -11.58
CA ALA A 116 10.29 -19.15 -12.89
C ALA A 116 11.68 -19.65 -13.36
N GLN A 117 12.58 -19.93 -12.42
CA GLN A 117 13.90 -20.51 -12.68
C GLN A 117 13.90 -22.05 -12.74
N GLY A 118 12.77 -22.72 -12.48
CA GLY A 118 12.67 -24.18 -12.42
C GLY A 118 13.40 -24.84 -11.24
N LYS A 119 13.78 -24.06 -10.22
CA LYS A 119 14.54 -24.52 -9.03
C LYS A 119 13.66 -24.70 -7.78
N ALA A 120 12.37 -24.41 -7.86
CA ALA A 120 11.47 -24.50 -6.71
C ALA A 120 11.36 -25.94 -6.20
N THR A 121 11.69 -26.15 -4.93
CA THR A 121 11.54 -27.45 -4.28
C THR A 121 10.10 -27.63 -3.77
N ASN A 122 9.54 -28.83 -3.86
CA ASN A 122 8.19 -29.11 -3.31
C ASN A 122 8.06 -28.76 -1.82
N LYS A 123 9.13 -28.91 -1.03
CA LYS A 123 9.17 -28.49 0.37
C LYS A 123 8.96 -26.99 0.56
N GLN A 124 9.58 -26.16 -0.30
CA GLN A 124 9.42 -24.71 -0.25
C GLN A 124 8.01 -24.30 -0.67
N LYS A 125 7.44 -24.97 -1.69
CA LYS A 125 6.04 -24.77 -2.08
C LYS A 125 5.07 -25.09 -0.94
N LEU A 126 5.30 -26.21 -0.26
CA LEU A 126 4.45 -26.65 0.86
C LEU A 126 4.48 -25.64 2.00
N ALA A 127 5.66 -25.16 2.41
CA ALA A 127 5.81 -24.19 3.49
C ALA A 127 5.08 -22.86 3.21
N VAL A 128 5.15 -22.37 1.97
CA VAL A 128 4.43 -21.14 1.58
C VAL A 128 2.92 -21.36 1.55
N LEU A 129 2.45 -22.54 1.13
CA LEU A 129 1.02 -22.87 1.13
C LEU A 129 0.45 -22.99 2.55
N GLU A 130 1.16 -23.67 3.44
CA GLU A 130 0.79 -23.80 4.86
C GLU A 130 0.69 -22.41 5.51
N GLN A 131 1.69 -21.55 5.28
CA GLN A 131 1.64 -20.16 5.74
C GLN A 131 0.47 -19.35 5.17
N GLN A 132 0.06 -19.61 3.92
CA GLN A 132 -1.11 -18.98 3.32
C GLN A 132 -2.42 -19.48 3.92
N GLU A 133 -2.52 -20.78 4.23
CA GLU A 133 -3.70 -21.35 4.90
C GLU A 133 -3.88 -20.75 6.30
N ASP A 134 -2.82 -20.64 7.10
CA ASP A 134 -2.86 -20.01 8.42
C ASP A 134 -3.36 -18.56 8.35
N LEU A 135 -2.86 -17.78 7.37
CA LEU A 135 -3.28 -16.39 7.16
C LEU A 135 -4.75 -16.28 6.75
N ILE A 136 -5.26 -17.23 5.96
CA ILE A 136 -6.67 -17.28 5.56
C ILE A 136 -7.56 -17.61 6.76
N GLU A 137 -7.14 -18.54 7.62
CA GLU A 137 -7.87 -18.89 8.84
C GLU A 137 -7.96 -17.69 9.79
N ASP A 138 -6.84 -17.02 10.05
CA ASP A 138 -6.78 -15.81 10.88
C ASP A 138 -7.68 -14.68 10.33
N GLU A 139 -7.64 -14.41 9.02
CA GLU A 139 -8.48 -13.39 8.38
C GLU A 139 -9.97 -13.73 8.51
N HIS A 140 -10.33 -15.00 8.29
CA HIS A 140 -11.69 -15.49 8.41
C HIS A 140 -12.21 -15.41 9.85
N GLU A 141 -11.41 -15.77 10.86
CA GLU A 141 -11.76 -15.59 12.26
C GLU A 141 -12.00 -14.12 12.60
N GLN A 142 -11.14 -13.23 12.09
CA GLN A 142 -11.27 -11.80 12.34
C GLN A 142 -12.53 -11.22 11.67
N GLU A 143 -12.84 -11.63 10.44
CA GLU A 143 -14.09 -11.27 9.75
C GLU A 143 -15.32 -11.74 10.52
N GLN A 144 -15.32 -12.97 11.05
CA GLN A 144 -16.41 -13.49 11.88
C GLN A 144 -16.60 -12.68 13.17
N ARG A 145 -15.50 -12.38 13.88
CA ARG A 145 -15.55 -11.56 15.11
C ARG A 145 -16.07 -10.15 14.82
N ASP A 146 -15.65 -9.54 13.71
CA ASP A 146 -16.12 -8.22 13.30
C ASP A 146 -17.61 -8.24 12.91
N GLU A 147 -18.06 -9.29 12.24
CA GLU A 147 -19.46 -9.47 11.87
C GLU A 147 -20.36 -9.71 13.08
N GLU A 148 -19.92 -10.54 14.03
CA GLU A 148 -20.62 -10.69 15.31
C GLU A 148 -20.70 -9.37 16.09
N ASN A 149 -19.63 -8.58 16.09
CA ASN A 149 -19.61 -7.27 16.74
C ASN A 149 -20.55 -6.28 16.04
N ARG A 150 -20.61 -6.28 14.70
CA ARG A 150 -21.57 -5.49 13.92
C ARG A 150 -23.00 -5.88 14.28
N GLN A 151 -23.33 -7.18 14.28
CA GLN A 151 -24.65 -7.68 14.63
C GLN A 151 -25.05 -7.33 16.08
N LYS A 152 -24.13 -7.49 17.04
CA LYS A 152 -24.34 -7.09 18.45
C LYS A 152 -24.57 -5.58 18.58
N SER A 153 -23.92 -4.75 17.77
CA SER A 153 -24.11 -3.29 17.78
C SER A 153 -25.47 -2.87 17.19
N ASP A 154 -25.91 -3.54 16.12
CA ASP A 154 -27.20 -3.29 15.49
C ASP A 154 -28.38 -3.77 16.35
N ASP A 155 -28.25 -4.89 17.06
CA ASP A 155 -29.25 -5.38 18.01
C ASP A 155 -29.37 -4.51 19.26
N LYS A 156 -28.27 -3.89 19.71
CA LYS A 156 -28.30 -2.93 20.83
C LYS A 156 -29.00 -1.62 20.46
N ALA A 157 -28.94 -1.23 19.19
CA ALA A 157 -29.65 -0.06 18.65
C ALA A 157 -31.15 -0.33 18.40
N LYS A 158 -31.58 -1.60 18.29
CA LYS A 158 -32.96 -2.01 18.01
C LYS A 158 -33.82 -2.39 19.23
N ARG A 159 -33.29 -2.41 20.46
CA ARG A 159 -34.11 -2.65 21.66
C ARG A 159 -34.88 -1.38 22.07
N PRO A 160 -36.22 -1.31 21.90
CA PRO A 160 -36.99 -0.19 22.43
C PRO A 160 -37.06 -0.28 23.95
N SER A 161 -36.95 0.87 24.61
CA SER A 161 -37.24 1.07 26.03
C SER A 161 -38.68 0.67 26.35
N ALA A 162 -38.89 -0.49 26.97
CA ALA A 162 -40.20 -0.90 27.43
C ALA A 162 -40.12 -1.62 28.77
N THR A 163 -40.05 -0.86 29.87
CA THR A 163 -40.80 -1.20 31.11
C THR A 163 -40.90 0.03 32.03
N THR A 164 -41.90 0.88 31.80
CA THR A 164 -42.47 1.70 32.88
C THR A 164 -43.96 1.82 32.61
N GLU A 165 -44.76 0.95 33.24
CA GLU A 165 -46.10 1.24 33.78
C GLU A 165 -46.77 -0.04 34.25
N SER A 166 -46.92 -0.16 35.57
CA SER A 166 -48.20 -0.32 36.27
C SER A 166 -48.03 -1.06 37.61
N LYS A 167 -48.19 -0.31 38.70
CA LYS A 167 -48.93 -0.74 39.89
C LYS A 167 -49.42 0.50 40.61
N ASP A 168 -50.67 0.84 40.31
CA ASP A 168 -51.53 1.69 41.11
C ASP A 168 -51.82 1.05 42.49
N ASP A 169 -51.96 1.95 43.47
CA ASP A 169 -52.94 1.95 44.57
C ASP A 169 -52.41 1.94 46.03
N LYS A 170 -52.95 2.91 46.79
CA LYS A 170 -52.88 3.26 48.23
C LYS A 170 -51.60 3.95 48.73
N ASP A 171 -51.62 5.09 49.44
CA ASP A 171 -52.65 5.70 50.28
C ASP A 171 -52.35 7.21 50.47
N LYS A 172 -53.37 8.05 50.67
CA LYS A 172 -53.26 9.52 50.82
C LYS A 172 -52.82 9.94 52.25
N PRO A 173 -52.36 11.18 52.48
CA PRO A 173 -51.56 11.58 53.64
C PRO A 173 -52.41 11.87 54.88
N LYS A 174 -51.85 11.63 56.08
CA LYS A 174 -52.33 12.21 57.34
C LYS A 174 -51.63 13.53 57.63
N GLN A 175 -52.46 14.52 57.92
CA GLN A 175 -52.18 15.93 58.23
C GLN A 175 -51.40 16.12 59.54
N ALA A 176 -50.60 17.20 59.60
CA ALA A 176 -50.67 18.23 60.64
C ALA A 176 -50.03 19.52 60.09
#